data_AF-A0A0J5QKF1-F1
#
_entry.id   AF-A0A0J5QKF1-F1
#
_cell.length_a   1.000
_cell.length_b   1.000
_cell.length_c   1.000
_cell.angle_alpha   90.00
_cell.angle_beta   90.00
_cell.angle_gamma   90.00
#
_symmetry.space_group_name_H-M   'P 1'
#
loop_
_entity.id
_entity.type
_entity.pdbx_description
1 polymer ?
#
loop_
_entity_poly.entity_id
_entity_poly.type
_entity_poly.pdbx_seq_one_letter_code
_entity_poly.pdbx_strand_id
1 'polypeptide(L)'
;MGLNVYLSGEIHTDWREQIIAGAQGLDVTFDSPVTDHGASDDCGVAILGAESDKYWHDHKGAMVNAIRTRKGIADADVVVVRFGEKYRQWNAAFDAGCAAALGKSLIILQQPDHDHALKEINAAALAVAREPAQVVEILRYVLTGKLSG
;
A
#
# COMPACT_ATOMS: atom_id res chain seq x y z
N MET A 1 -2.71 -9.92 20.21
CA MET A 1 -2.09 -10.29 18.92
C MET A 1 -1.92 -8.98 18.21
N GLY A 2 -0.70 -8.53 17.96
CA GLY A 2 -0.45 -7.30 17.21
C GLY A 2 -0.39 -7.59 15.71
N LEU A 3 -0.76 -6.62 14.88
CA LEU A 3 -0.61 -6.69 13.43
C LEU A 3 0.35 -5.62 12.91
N ASN A 4 1.27 -6.02 12.05
CA ASN A 4 2.02 -5.10 11.21
C ASN A 4 1.27 -4.93 9.87
N VAL A 5 0.88 -3.70 9.56
CA VAL A 5 0.08 -3.38 8.37
C VAL A 5 0.87 -2.45 7.45
N TYR A 6 1.09 -2.88 6.20
CA TYR A 6 1.75 -2.05 5.19
C TYR A 6 0.71 -1.39 4.25
N LEU A 7 0.71 -0.06 4.18
CA LEU A 7 -0.24 0.75 3.40
C LEU A 7 0.37 1.20 2.07
N SER A 8 0.27 0.36 1.03
CA SER A 8 0.71 0.67 -0.33
C SER A 8 -0.40 1.32 -1.17
N GLY A 9 -0.02 2.01 -2.24
CA GLY A 9 -0.94 2.62 -3.20
C GLY A 9 -0.71 4.11 -3.40
N GLU A 10 -1.71 4.76 -4.01
CA GLU A 10 -1.69 6.19 -4.32
C GLU A 10 -1.38 7.09 -3.10
N ILE A 11 -0.78 8.24 -3.36
CA ILE A 11 -0.32 9.21 -2.34
C ILE A 11 -0.95 10.62 -2.52
N HIS A 12 -2.06 10.69 -3.24
CA HIS A 12 -2.76 11.92 -3.63
C HIS A 12 -4.01 12.22 -2.79
N THR A 13 -4.41 11.33 -1.88
CA THR A 13 -5.51 11.53 -0.93
C THR A 13 -5.08 11.17 0.49
N ASP A 14 -5.95 11.45 1.47
CA ASP A 14 -5.74 11.28 2.91
C ASP A 14 -6.14 9.88 3.44
N TRP A 15 -6.30 8.90 2.55
CA TRP A 15 -6.85 7.58 2.92
C TRP A 15 -6.01 6.83 3.98
N ARG A 16 -4.68 7.05 4.02
CA ARG A 16 -3.81 6.42 5.03
C ARG A 16 -4.07 7.01 6.40
N GLU A 17 -4.16 8.33 6.47
CA GLU A 17 -4.46 9.09 7.68
C GLU A 17 -5.82 8.66 8.25
N GLN A 18 -6.82 8.46 7.38
CA GLN A 18 -8.13 7.96 7.80
C GLN A 18 -8.07 6.56 8.42
N ILE A 19 -7.29 5.63 7.83
CA ILE A 19 -7.11 4.28 8.40
C ILE A 19 -6.37 4.34 9.74
N ILE A 20 -5.27 5.09 9.80
CA ILE A 20 -4.45 5.22 11.02
C ILE A 20 -5.27 5.84 12.15
N ALA A 21 -6.04 6.89 11.87
CA ALA A 21 -6.92 7.53 12.85
C ALA A 21 -8.06 6.61 13.29
N GLY A 22 -8.73 5.92 12.34
CA GLY A 22 -9.83 5.00 12.66
C GLY A 22 -9.38 3.77 13.44
N ALA A 23 -8.14 3.34 13.28
CA ALA A 23 -7.54 2.22 13.99
C ALA A 23 -6.98 2.59 15.38
N GLN A 24 -7.14 3.84 15.86
CA GLN A 24 -6.71 4.21 17.20
C GLN A 24 -7.30 3.28 18.27
N GLY A 25 -6.42 2.83 19.17
CA GLY A 25 -6.78 1.86 20.22
C GLY A 25 -6.76 0.39 19.78
N LEU A 26 -6.48 0.10 18.50
CA LEU A 26 -6.16 -1.26 18.05
C LEU A 26 -4.66 -1.55 18.20
N ASP A 27 -4.31 -2.82 18.42
CA ASP A 27 -2.92 -3.31 18.46
C ASP A 27 -2.37 -3.47 17.03
N VAL A 28 -2.20 -2.33 16.34
CA VAL A 28 -1.73 -2.25 14.94
C VAL A 28 -0.54 -1.31 14.84
N THR A 29 0.52 -1.75 14.16
CA THR A 29 1.61 -0.89 13.72
C THR A 29 1.52 -0.69 12.22
N PHE A 30 1.57 0.55 11.75
CA PHE A 30 1.50 0.89 10.33
C PHE A 30 2.86 1.27 9.76
N ASP A 31 3.13 0.84 8.53
CA ASP A 31 4.24 1.30 7.70
C ASP A 31 3.74 1.63 6.27
N SER A 32 4.48 2.44 5.53
CA SER A 32 4.09 2.86 4.17
C SER A 32 5.29 3.34 3.33
N PRO A 33 5.13 3.45 2.00
CA PRO A 33 6.14 4.07 1.15
C PRO A 33 6.45 5.52 1.54
N VAL A 34 7.55 6.07 1.03
CA VAL A 34 7.83 7.50 1.14
C VAL A 34 6.75 8.27 0.38
N THR A 35 6.00 9.14 1.08
CA THR A 35 4.92 9.94 0.50
C THR A 35 5.36 11.34 0.07
N ASP A 36 6.57 11.76 0.46
CA ASP A 36 7.21 12.95 -0.10
C ASP A 36 7.66 12.65 -1.54
N HIS A 37 6.93 13.23 -2.49
CA HIS A 37 7.17 13.05 -3.92
C HIS A 37 8.59 13.41 -4.35
N GLY A 38 9.12 14.56 -3.91
CA GLY A 38 10.45 15.01 -4.32
C GLY A 38 11.54 14.10 -3.75
N ALA A 39 11.43 13.74 -2.48
CA ALA A 39 12.36 12.80 -1.87
C ALA A 39 12.31 11.42 -2.53
N SER A 40 11.11 10.93 -2.86
CA SER A 40 10.92 9.65 -3.53
C SER A 40 11.52 9.63 -4.94
N ASP A 41 11.27 10.66 -5.74
CA ASP A 41 11.73 10.72 -7.13
C ASP A 41 13.25 10.92 -7.22
N ASP A 42 13.83 11.74 -6.34
CA ASP A 42 15.23 12.14 -6.44
C ASP A 42 16.19 11.28 -5.58
N CYS A 43 15.68 10.38 -4.72
CA CYS A 43 16.52 9.60 -3.80
C CYS A 43 17.67 8.86 -4.52
N GLY A 44 17.40 8.33 -5.72
CA GLY A 44 18.38 7.61 -6.51
C GLY A 44 19.56 8.49 -6.93
N VAL A 45 19.28 9.67 -7.48
CA VAL A 45 20.32 10.58 -7.97
C VAL A 45 21.02 11.33 -6.84
N ALA A 46 20.31 11.61 -5.74
CA ALA A 46 20.88 12.22 -4.55
C ALA A 46 21.91 11.31 -3.87
N ILE A 47 21.71 9.99 -3.90
CA ILE A 47 22.55 9.01 -3.19
C ILE A 47 23.59 8.37 -4.13
N LEU A 48 23.20 7.97 -5.34
CA LEU A 48 24.03 7.19 -6.26
C LEU A 48 24.72 8.05 -7.34
N GLY A 49 24.48 9.37 -7.30
CA GLY A 49 25.05 10.34 -8.23
C GLY A 49 24.08 10.74 -9.34
N ALA A 50 24.27 11.98 -9.81
CA ALA A 50 23.46 12.65 -10.81
C ALA A 50 23.25 11.78 -12.06
N GLU A 51 22.07 11.91 -12.67
CA GLU A 51 21.70 11.20 -13.88
C GLU A 51 20.98 12.15 -14.83
N SER A 52 21.51 12.30 -16.04
CA SER A 52 20.91 13.17 -17.06
C SER A 52 19.85 12.46 -17.89
N ASP A 53 19.94 11.14 -18.02
CA ASP A 53 18.93 10.36 -18.72
C ASP A 53 17.70 10.16 -17.81
N LYS A 54 16.53 10.63 -18.26
CA LYS A 54 15.30 10.60 -17.45
C LYS A 54 14.87 9.19 -17.07
N TYR A 55 15.08 8.20 -17.94
CA TYR A 55 14.74 6.82 -17.62
C TYR A 55 15.64 6.30 -16.49
N TRP A 56 16.96 6.52 -16.58
CA TRP A 56 17.89 6.07 -15.55
C TRP A 56 17.74 6.84 -14.24
N HIS A 57 17.35 8.12 -14.31
CA HIS A 57 16.99 8.92 -13.14
C HIS A 57 15.87 8.22 -12.35
N ASP A 58 14.75 7.95 -13.03
CA ASP A 58 13.57 7.33 -12.41
C ASP A 58 13.86 5.89 -11.98
N HIS A 59 14.63 5.16 -12.78
CA HIS A 59 15.04 3.80 -12.46
C HIS A 59 15.88 3.75 -11.16
N LYS A 60 16.83 4.67 -10.99
CA LYS A 60 17.61 4.79 -9.75
C LYS A 60 16.70 5.04 -8.55
N GLY A 61 15.78 6.00 -8.65
CA GLY A 61 14.82 6.29 -7.58
C GLY A 61 13.93 5.08 -7.26
N ALA A 62 13.36 4.45 -8.29
CA ALA A 62 12.53 3.26 -8.15
C ALA A 62 13.26 2.10 -7.47
N MET A 63 14.54 1.86 -7.81
CA MET A 63 15.33 0.76 -7.23
C MET A 63 15.65 0.99 -5.75
N VAL A 64 15.93 2.22 -5.33
CA VAL A 64 16.16 2.55 -3.91
C VAL A 64 14.87 2.42 -3.12
N ASN A 65 13.75 2.95 -3.65
CA ASN A 65 12.44 2.79 -3.03
C ASN A 65 12.02 1.32 -2.91
N ALA A 66 12.35 0.49 -3.91
CA ALA A 66 12.04 -0.93 -3.90
C ALA A 66 12.71 -1.68 -2.73
N ILE A 67 13.86 -1.24 -2.22
CA ILE A 67 14.49 -1.83 -1.01
C ILE A 67 13.54 -1.67 0.18
N ARG A 68 12.99 -0.46 0.38
CA ARG A 68 12.06 -0.15 1.47
C ARG A 68 10.73 -0.88 1.28
N THR A 69 10.15 -0.78 0.08
CA THR A 69 8.84 -1.39 -0.21
C THR A 69 8.87 -2.90 -0.06
N ARG A 70 9.91 -3.58 -0.58
CA ARG A 70 10.04 -5.05 -0.42
C ARG A 70 10.17 -5.45 1.04
N LYS A 71 10.93 -4.68 1.83
CA LYS A 71 11.07 -4.93 3.27
C LYS A 71 9.74 -4.72 4.00
N GLY A 72 9.04 -3.62 3.75
CA GLY A 72 7.74 -3.34 4.36
C GLY A 72 6.69 -4.41 4.03
N ILE A 73 6.59 -4.83 2.78
CA ILE A 73 5.70 -5.93 2.36
C ILE A 73 6.10 -7.25 3.03
N ALA A 74 7.40 -7.58 3.07
CA ALA A 74 7.88 -8.84 3.64
C ALA A 74 7.65 -8.93 5.16
N ASP A 75 7.68 -7.81 5.87
CA ASP A 75 7.48 -7.76 7.33
C ASP A 75 6.01 -7.63 7.75
N ALA A 76 5.13 -7.23 6.83
CA ALA A 76 3.72 -7.05 7.12
C ALA A 76 3.01 -8.39 7.35
N ASP A 77 2.05 -8.39 8.28
CA ASP A 77 1.06 -9.46 8.43
C ASP A 77 -0.11 -9.25 7.44
N VAL A 78 -0.47 -7.98 7.22
CA VAL A 78 -1.52 -7.54 6.29
C VAL A 78 -0.98 -6.42 5.40
N VAL A 79 -1.22 -6.53 4.10
CA VAL A 79 -0.93 -5.47 3.12
C VAL A 79 -2.24 -4.89 2.63
N VAL A 80 -2.38 -3.57 2.72
CA VAL A 80 -3.51 -2.83 2.14
C VAL A 80 -3.00 -2.09 0.92
N VAL A 81 -3.62 -2.30 -0.24
CA VAL A 81 -3.27 -1.61 -1.49
C VAL A 81 -4.42 -0.74 -1.96
N ARG A 82 -4.19 0.58 -2.00
CA ARG A 82 -5.16 1.57 -2.49
C ARG A 82 -4.98 1.83 -3.99
N PHE A 83 -6.07 1.70 -4.73
CA PHE A 83 -6.18 2.11 -6.14
C PHE A 83 -7.07 3.35 -6.32
N GLY A 84 -6.45 4.52 -6.49
CA GLY A 84 -7.13 5.80 -6.73
C GLY A 84 -7.36 6.13 -8.22
N GLU A 85 -7.98 7.27 -8.50
CA GLU A 85 -8.40 7.67 -9.86
C GLU A 85 -7.26 8.23 -10.71
N LYS A 86 -6.26 8.84 -10.07
CA LYS A 86 -5.19 9.56 -10.77
C LYS A 86 -4.05 8.62 -11.14
N TYR A 87 -3.52 8.86 -12.34
CA TYR A 87 -2.41 8.14 -12.94
C TYR A 87 -2.66 6.64 -13.11
N ARG A 88 -1.78 6.01 -13.88
CA ARG A 88 -1.79 4.56 -14.03
C ARG A 88 -0.97 3.97 -12.88
N GLN A 89 -1.65 3.41 -11.88
CA GLN A 89 -1.07 2.98 -10.60
C GLN A 89 -0.37 1.61 -10.70
N TRP A 90 0.58 1.51 -11.62
CA TRP A 90 1.29 0.27 -11.91
C TRP A 90 2.17 -0.20 -10.75
N ASN A 91 2.71 0.74 -9.98
CA ASN A 91 3.43 0.44 -8.74
C ASN A 91 2.51 -0.25 -7.72
N ALA A 92 1.27 0.24 -7.54
CA ALA A 92 0.31 -0.37 -6.63
C ALA A 92 -0.07 -1.79 -7.08
N ALA A 93 -0.30 -1.99 -8.39
CA ALA A 93 -0.55 -3.32 -8.95
C ALA A 93 0.65 -4.26 -8.76
N PHE A 94 1.87 -3.76 -8.91
CA PHE A 94 3.09 -4.52 -8.69
C PHE A 94 3.23 -4.93 -7.21
N ASP A 95 3.00 -4.01 -6.28
CA ASP A 95 3.04 -4.26 -4.84
C ASP A 95 1.99 -5.29 -4.41
N ALA A 96 0.76 -5.20 -4.93
CA ALA A 96 -0.29 -6.20 -4.72
C ALA A 96 0.16 -7.59 -5.21
N GLY A 97 0.78 -7.65 -6.40
CA GLY A 97 1.35 -8.89 -6.93
C GLY A 97 2.47 -9.45 -6.07
N CYS A 98 3.39 -8.62 -5.57
CA CYS A 98 4.45 -9.04 -4.65
C CYS A 98 3.88 -9.56 -3.31
N ALA A 99 2.90 -8.87 -2.74
CA ALA A 99 2.22 -9.29 -1.52
C ALA A 99 1.54 -10.66 -1.70
N ALA A 100 0.80 -10.83 -2.80
CA ALA A 100 0.14 -12.09 -3.14
C ALA A 100 1.17 -13.23 -3.33
N ALA A 101 2.27 -12.97 -4.06
CA ALA A 101 3.32 -13.96 -4.29
C ALA A 101 4.02 -14.41 -2.99
N LEU A 102 4.12 -13.53 -1.99
CA LEU A 102 4.66 -13.83 -0.66
C LEU A 102 3.62 -14.46 0.29
N GLY A 103 2.39 -14.68 -0.16
CA GLY A 103 1.31 -15.24 0.66
C GLY A 103 0.84 -14.30 1.77
N LYS A 104 0.99 -12.98 1.59
CA LYS A 104 0.54 -11.98 2.57
C LYS A 104 -0.98 -11.83 2.53
N SER A 105 -1.58 -11.55 3.68
CA SER A 105 -2.99 -11.20 3.77
C SER A 105 -3.22 -9.88 3.03
N LEU A 106 -3.94 -9.91 1.92
CA LEU A 106 -4.09 -8.76 1.03
C LEU A 106 -5.51 -8.17 1.13
N ILE A 107 -5.59 -6.86 1.37
CA ILE A 107 -6.83 -6.08 1.29
C ILE A 107 -6.67 -5.06 0.17
N ILE A 108 -7.64 -5.01 -0.74
CA ILE A 108 -7.68 -4.01 -1.80
C ILE A 108 -8.66 -2.91 -1.41
N LEU A 109 -8.24 -1.65 -1.49
CA LEU A 109 -9.10 -0.50 -1.32
C LEU A 109 -9.29 0.19 -2.69
N GLN A 110 -10.46 0.04 -3.29
CA GLN A 110 -10.73 0.52 -4.65
C GLN A 110 -12.15 1.08 -4.82
N GLN A 111 -12.31 1.99 -5.78
CA GLN A 111 -13.62 2.45 -6.21
C GLN A 111 -14.31 1.42 -7.13
N PRO A 112 -15.65 1.43 -7.25
CA PRO A 112 -16.39 0.52 -8.12
C PRO A 112 -15.93 0.54 -9.59
N ASP A 113 -15.52 1.70 -10.09
CA ASP A 113 -15.09 1.85 -11.49
C ASP A 113 -13.83 1.03 -11.83
N HIS A 114 -13.07 0.58 -10.82
CA HIS A 114 -11.89 -0.26 -11.03
C HIS A 114 -12.19 -1.78 -11.03
N ASP A 115 -13.44 -2.20 -10.82
CA ASP A 115 -13.79 -3.62 -10.63
C ASP A 115 -13.34 -4.52 -11.78
N HIS A 116 -13.56 -4.09 -13.02
CA HIS A 116 -13.13 -4.86 -14.18
C HIS A 116 -11.60 -4.88 -14.34
N ALA A 117 -10.95 -3.72 -14.13
CA ALA A 117 -9.52 -3.56 -14.33
C ALA A 117 -8.69 -4.30 -13.26
N LEU A 118 -9.24 -4.46 -12.06
CA LEU A 118 -8.58 -5.08 -10.92
C LEU A 118 -9.07 -6.51 -10.63
N LYS A 119 -9.86 -7.14 -11.51
CA LYS A 119 -10.50 -8.44 -11.24
C LYS A 119 -9.50 -9.55 -10.86
N GLU A 120 -8.33 -9.62 -11.48
CA GLU A 120 -7.29 -10.60 -11.12
C GLU A 120 -6.62 -10.28 -9.77
N ILE A 121 -6.41 -9.00 -9.47
CA ILE A 121 -5.87 -8.56 -8.18
C ILE A 121 -6.89 -8.81 -7.05
N ASN A 122 -8.17 -8.54 -7.33
CA ASN A 122 -9.27 -8.82 -6.41
C ASN A 122 -9.43 -10.31 -6.13
N ALA A 123 -9.20 -11.16 -7.12
CA ALA A 123 -9.22 -12.62 -6.94
C ALA A 123 -8.08 -13.11 -6.02
N ALA A 124 -6.97 -12.37 -5.92
CA ALA A 124 -5.86 -12.67 -5.01
C ALA A 124 -6.06 -12.08 -3.59
N ALA A 125 -7.01 -11.17 -3.42
CA ALA A 125 -7.26 -10.49 -2.15
C ALA A 125 -8.20 -11.28 -1.24
N LEU A 126 -8.01 -11.11 0.08
CA LEU A 126 -8.92 -11.67 1.09
C LEU A 126 -10.12 -10.75 1.36
N ALA A 127 -10.01 -9.47 1.00
CA ALA A 127 -11.10 -8.51 1.06
C ALA A 127 -10.93 -7.38 0.04
N VAL A 128 -12.05 -6.88 -0.47
CA VAL A 128 -12.12 -5.66 -1.29
C VAL A 128 -12.97 -4.63 -0.55
N ALA A 129 -12.32 -3.58 -0.07
CA ALA A 129 -12.93 -2.42 0.56
C ALA A 129 -13.17 -1.30 -0.46
N ARG A 130 -14.19 -0.48 -0.19
CA ARG A 130 -14.57 0.72 -0.95
C ARG A 130 -14.21 2.00 -0.21
N GLU A 131 -14.31 1.96 1.12
CA GLU A 131 -14.02 3.09 2.00
C GLU A 131 -12.92 2.73 3.01
N PRO A 132 -12.04 3.68 3.40
CA PRO A 132 -11.04 3.47 4.44
C PRO A 132 -11.59 2.88 5.74
N ALA A 133 -12.81 3.29 6.14
CA ALA A 133 -13.49 2.78 7.32
C ALA A 133 -13.72 1.25 7.28
N GLN A 134 -13.95 0.67 6.11
CA GLN A 134 -14.13 -0.78 5.99
C GLN A 134 -12.82 -1.52 6.25
N VAL A 135 -11.66 -0.94 5.90
CA VAL A 135 -10.35 -1.51 6.25
C VAL A 135 -10.18 -1.52 7.77
N VAL A 136 -10.54 -0.43 8.44
CA VAL A 136 -10.49 -0.33 9.92
C VAL A 136 -11.36 -1.41 10.57
N GLU A 137 -12.58 -1.62 10.07
CA GLU A 137 -13.48 -2.65 10.59
C GLU A 137 -12.97 -4.07 10.37
N ILE A 138 -12.33 -4.34 9.22
CA ILE A 138 -11.65 -5.61 8.96
C ILE A 138 -10.52 -5.82 9.99
N LEU A 139 -9.66 -4.82 10.20
CA LEU A 139 -8.55 -4.91 11.17
C LEU A 139 -9.06 -5.14 12.60
N ARG A 140 -10.11 -4.42 13.00
CA ARG A 140 -10.78 -4.59 14.30
C ARG A 140 -11.29 -6.01 14.47
N TYR A 141 -11.99 -6.54 13.46
CA TYR A 141 -12.53 -7.89 13.51
C TYR A 141 -11.42 -8.94 13.60
N VAL A 142 -10.36 -8.83 12.78
CA VAL A 142 -9.22 -9.75 12.83
C VAL A 142 -8.54 -9.76 14.20
N LEU A 143 -8.40 -8.60 14.84
CA LEU A 143 -7.75 -8.48 16.14
C LEU A 143 -8.61 -8.95 17.32
N THR A 144 -9.92 -8.73 17.25
CA THR A 144 -10.80 -8.84 18.43
C THR A 144 -11.89 -9.90 18.30
N GLY A 145 -12.18 -10.37 17.08
CA GLY A 145 -13.30 -11.25 16.77
C GLY A 145 -14.69 -10.61 16.95
N LYS A 146 -14.78 -9.28 17.12
CA LYS A 146 -16.02 -8.55 17.39
C LYS A 146 -16.38 -7.62 16.24
N LEU A 147 -17.68 -7.53 15.94
CA LEU A 147 -18.24 -6.53 15.03
C LEU A 147 -18.39 -5.20 15.77
N SER A 148 -18.22 -4.08 15.05
CA SER A 148 -18.75 -2.79 15.50
C SER A 148 -20.28 -2.88 15.55
N GLY A 149 -20.86 -2.43 16.67
CA GLY A 149 -22.31 -2.34 16.87
C GLY A 149 -22.86 -1.03 16.35
#